data_AF-A0AAD7NM05-F1
#
_entry.id   AF-A0AAD7NM05-F1
#
_cell.length_a   1.000
_cell.length_b   1.000
_cell.length_c   1.000
_cell.angle_alpha   90.00
_cell.angle_beta   90.00
_cell.angle_gamma   90.00
#
_symmetry.space_group_name_H-M   'P 1'
#
loop_
_entity.id
_entity.type
_entity.pdbx_description
1 polymer ?
#
loop_
_entity_poly.entity_id
_entity_poly.type
_entity_poly.pdbx_seq_one_letter_code
_entity_poly.pdbx_strand_id
1 'polypeptide(L)'
;MDTECSFPFDIEREIFETTAVRYRKSIPTLLRVCHRVHTWVQPLLYSALHISKPNDPILAVLRSKPASFLQNAVRHVFLLNDPDMKDVNQEVLTICSGIVNLVIDREFDRDLLPILDTMHLRSLDLYIPPMGSLWAHSTLKHPLFFSITHLSFYQNHADGPEPSKWDNWSRLAALPALTHLCLSEDISSIFPEALKECRGLVLAVTLFWTRVEARSANAFVQELAITDARFFVMVTPNAITKEWQLGARGGDDFWVRAERFITRRRAGEIEKTCYFLDETDS
;
A
#
# COMPACT_ATOMS: atom_id res chain seq x y z
N MET A 1 -0.17 54.10 4.54
CA MET A 1 0.11 52.87 5.29
C MET A 1 -0.45 51.76 4.44
N ASP A 2 0.39 51.15 3.61
CA ASP A 2 -0.03 50.05 2.76
C ASP A 2 -0.18 48.83 3.65
N THR A 3 -1.43 48.41 3.88
CA THR A 3 -1.72 47.13 4.51
C THR A 3 -1.26 46.04 3.56
N GLU A 4 -0.07 45.52 3.81
CA GLU A 4 0.48 44.36 3.13
C GLU A 4 -0.53 43.22 3.27
N CYS A 5 -1.16 42.81 2.15
CA CYS A 5 -2.06 41.67 2.12
C CYS A 5 -1.24 40.39 2.36
N SER A 6 -1.11 39.99 3.62
CA SER A 6 -0.55 38.70 3.99
C SER A 6 -1.66 37.67 4.16
N PHE A 7 -1.44 36.47 3.62
CA PHE A 7 -2.31 35.33 3.90
C PHE A 7 -2.17 34.93 5.37
N PRO A 8 -3.25 34.41 5.99
CA PRO A 8 -3.12 33.70 7.26
C PRO A 8 -2.11 32.55 7.15
N PHE A 9 -1.38 32.31 8.24
CA PHE A 9 -0.28 31.32 8.29
C PHE A 9 -0.70 29.93 7.82
N ASP A 10 -1.87 29.45 8.27
CA ASP A 10 -2.34 28.10 7.93
C ASP A 10 -2.68 27.97 6.44
N ILE A 11 -3.22 29.04 5.85
CA ILE A 11 -3.55 29.09 4.42
C ILE A 11 -2.27 29.12 3.58
N GLU A 12 -1.27 29.91 3.98
CA GLU A 12 0.04 29.91 3.30
C GLU A 12 0.65 28.50 3.33
N ARG A 13 0.65 27.85 4.50
CA ARG A 13 1.17 26.49 4.66
C ARG A 13 0.45 25.49 3.77
N GLU A 14 -0.88 25.49 3.78
CA GLU A 14 -1.70 24.60 2.95
C GLU A 14 -1.37 24.79 1.47
N ILE A 15 -1.28 26.03 0.98
CA ILE A 15 -0.92 26.33 -0.41
C ILE A 15 0.43 25.68 -0.77
N PHE A 16 1.45 25.84 0.07
CA PHE A 16 2.78 25.27 -0.21
C PHE A 16 2.80 23.73 -0.12
N GLU A 17 2.16 23.14 0.88
CA GLU A 17 2.10 21.68 1.04
C GLU A 17 1.31 21.03 -0.10
N THR A 18 0.13 21.56 -0.44
CA THR A 18 -0.68 21.08 -1.57
C THR A 18 0.06 21.23 -2.89
N THR A 19 0.74 22.37 -3.11
CA THR A 19 1.56 22.57 -4.30
C THR A 19 2.71 21.56 -4.36
N ALA A 20 3.40 21.32 -3.24
CA ALA A 20 4.48 20.36 -3.15
C ALA A 20 4.03 18.92 -3.42
N VAL A 21 2.87 18.51 -2.89
CA VAL A 21 2.28 17.19 -3.11
C VAL A 21 1.90 17.01 -4.59
N ARG A 22 1.17 17.98 -5.16
CA ARG A 22 0.67 17.92 -6.54
C ARG A 22 1.78 18.08 -7.58
N TYR A 23 2.78 18.88 -7.28
CA TYR A 23 3.89 19.22 -8.18
C TYR A 23 5.24 18.91 -7.54
N ARG A 24 5.51 17.64 -7.22
CA ARG A 24 6.74 17.24 -6.50
C ARG A 24 8.05 17.72 -7.14
N LYS A 25 8.10 17.86 -8.46
CA LYS A 25 9.28 18.41 -9.17
C LYS A 25 9.60 19.86 -8.77
N SER A 26 8.62 20.59 -8.25
CA SER A 26 8.76 21.96 -7.76
C SER A 26 9.30 22.05 -6.33
N ILE A 27 9.31 20.95 -5.56
CA ILE A 27 9.77 20.95 -4.15
C ILE A 27 11.12 21.64 -3.98
N PRO A 28 12.18 21.36 -4.76
CA PRO A 28 13.47 22.04 -4.60
C PRO A 28 13.38 23.57 -4.77
N THR A 29 12.46 24.06 -5.59
CA THR A 29 12.22 25.49 -5.77
C THR A 29 11.45 26.07 -4.58
N LEU A 30 10.41 25.36 -4.12
CA LEU A 30 9.62 25.78 -2.94
C LEU A 30 10.48 25.87 -1.68
N LEU A 31 11.41 24.93 -1.49
CA LEU A 31 12.36 24.92 -0.38
C LEU A 31 13.25 26.18 -0.31
N ARG A 32 13.36 26.94 -1.41
CA ARG A 32 14.18 28.16 -1.51
C ARG A 32 13.40 29.44 -1.25
N VAL A 33 12.07 29.37 -1.08
CA VAL A 33 11.22 30.56 -0.91
C VAL A 33 11.57 31.28 0.39
N CYS A 34 11.50 30.58 1.53
CA CYS A 34 11.87 31.11 2.84
C CYS A 34 12.03 29.96 3.86
N HIS A 35 12.52 30.26 5.05
CA HIS A 35 12.82 29.26 6.08
C HIS A 35 11.57 28.47 6.55
N ARG A 36 10.42 29.15 6.75
CA ARG A 36 9.19 28.47 7.18
C ARG A 36 8.67 27.47 6.13
N VAL A 37 8.67 27.88 4.85
CA VAL A 37 8.27 27.01 3.73
C VAL A 37 9.21 25.82 3.63
N HIS A 38 10.52 26.03 3.83
CA HIS A 38 11.47 24.92 3.90
C HIS A 38 11.07 23.89 4.97
N THR A 39 10.74 24.34 6.18
CA THR A 39 10.32 23.45 7.28
C THR A 39 9.04 22.68 6.98
N TRP A 40 8.06 23.28 6.29
CA TRP A 40 6.81 22.58 5.92
C TRP A 40 7.00 21.59 4.78
N VAL A 41 7.76 21.99 3.76
CA VAL A 41 7.84 21.24 2.50
C VAL A 41 8.93 20.16 2.55
N GLN A 42 10.01 20.35 3.33
CA GLN A 42 11.13 19.39 3.37
C GLN A 42 10.70 17.96 3.74
N PRO A 43 9.82 17.73 4.75
CA PRO A 43 9.34 16.37 5.06
C PRO A 43 8.67 15.68 3.86
N LEU A 44 7.98 16.43 2.98
CA LEU A 44 7.31 15.88 1.80
C LEU A 44 8.28 15.32 0.76
N LEU A 45 9.56 15.73 0.78
CA LEU A 45 10.59 15.15 -0.08
C LEU A 45 10.90 13.69 0.32
N TYR A 46 10.75 13.36 1.59
CA TYR A 46 11.12 12.07 2.18
C TYR A 46 9.92 11.19 2.52
N SER A 47 8.70 11.63 2.23
CA SER A 47 7.48 10.94 2.68
C SER A 47 7.32 9.53 2.12
N ALA A 48 7.90 9.26 0.95
CA ALA A 48 7.89 7.96 0.30
C ALA A 48 9.31 7.57 -0.09
N LEU A 49 9.78 6.42 0.40
CA LEU A 49 11.09 5.85 0.08
C LEU A 49 10.93 4.58 -0.74
N HIS A 50 11.67 4.51 -1.85
CA HIS A 50 11.80 3.30 -2.65
C HIS A 50 13.29 3.00 -2.76
N ILE A 51 13.73 1.92 -2.13
CA ILE A 51 15.15 1.55 -2.04
C ILE A 51 15.31 0.22 -2.74
N SER A 52 15.97 0.27 -3.91
CA SER A 52 16.06 -0.89 -4.81
C SER A 52 17.48 -1.45 -4.92
N LYS A 53 18.46 -0.88 -4.19
CA LYS A 53 19.85 -1.32 -4.24
C LYS A 53 20.62 -0.96 -2.95
N PRO A 54 21.67 -1.71 -2.59
CA PRO A 54 22.37 -1.48 -1.32
C PRO A 54 23.13 -0.15 -1.23
N ASN A 55 23.57 0.38 -2.37
CA ASN A 55 24.31 1.64 -2.46
C ASN A 55 23.43 2.78 -2.99
N ASP A 56 22.14 2.80 -2.62
CA ASP A 56 21.26 3.89 -3.03
C ASP A 56 21.72 5.22 -2.39
N PRO A 57 21.94 6.30 -3.16
CA PRO A 57 22.34 7.59 -2.61
C PRO A 57 21.40 8.12 -1.53
N ILE A 58 20.12 7.72 -1.54
CA ILE A 58 19.17 8.11 -0.50
C ILE A 58 19.61 7.64 0.88
N LEU A 59 20.32 6.50 1.01
CA LEU A 59 20.77 5.97 2.30
C LEU A 59 21.75 6.92 2.99
N ALA A 60 22.70 7.49 2.24
CA ALA A 60 23.60 8.50 2.77
C ALA A 60 22.84 9.75 3.25
N VAL A 61 21.77 10.12 2.54
CA VAL A 61 20.90 11.24 2.95
C VAL A 61 20.14 10.89 4.23
N LEU A 62 19.55 9.69 4.34
CA LEU A 62 18.86 9.24 5.55
C LEU A 62 19.79 9.26 6.76
N ARG A 63 21.00 8.69 6.63
CA ARG A 63 22.03 8.70 7.69
C ARG A 63 22.45 10.10 8.14
N SER A 64 22.33 11.11 7.26
CA SER A 64 22.65 12.51 7.59
C SER A 64 21.53 13.25 8.32
N LYS A 65 20.31 12.69 8.40
CA LYS A 65 19.15 13.34 9.02
C LYS A 65 18.98 12.89 10.48
N PRO A 66 18.50 13.77 11.38
CA PRO A 66 18.11 13.36 12.72
C PRO A 66 17.01 12.30 12.70
N ALA A 67 17.06 11.33 13.61
CA ALA A 67 16.05 10.27 13.72
C ALA A 67 14.64 10.84 13.94
N SER A 68 14.51 11.88 14.77
CA SER A 68 13.23 12.58 15.00
C SER A 68 12.65 13.24 13.75
N PHE A 69 13.50 13.69 12.81
CA PHE A 69 13.05 14.20 11.53
C PHE A 69 12.49 13.06 10.67
N LEU A 70 13.23 11.95 10.55
CA LEU A 70 12.82 10.81 9.71
C LEU A 70 11.57 10.11 10.23
N GLN A 71 11.43 9.97 11.55
CA GLN A 71 10.21 9.47 12.19
C GLN A 71 8.96 10.29 11.82
N ASN A 72 9.12 11.58 11.53
CA ASN A 72 8.00 12.44 11.15
C ASN A 72 7.83 12.60 9.64
N ALA A 73 8.93 12.52 8.89
CA ALA A 73 8.94 12.73 7.45
C ALA A 73 8.55 11.46 6.69
N VAL A 74 9.12 10.30 7.03
CA VAL A 74 8.97 9.06 6.27
C VAL A 74 7.68 8.34 6.70
N ARG A 75 6.79 8.07 5.72
CA ARG A 75 5.49 7.44 5.96
C ARG A 75 5.26 6.17 5.14
N HIS A 76 5.78 6.15 3.92
CA HIS A 76 5.63 5.04 2.98
C HIS A 76 7.01 4.49 2.62
N VAL A 77 7.18 3.17 2.72
CA VAL A 77 8.43 2.52 2.35
C VAL A 77 8.15 1.31 1.46
N PHE A 78 8.87 1.23 0.35
CA PHE A 78 8.94 0.06 -0.52
C PHE A 78 10.32 -0.54 -0.43
N LEU A 79 10.39 -1.77 0.06
CA LEU A 79 11.61 -2.55 0.22
C LEU A 79 11.67 -3.66 -0.81
N LEU A 80 12.78 -3.76 -1.52
CA LEU A 80 13.14 -4.95 -2.28
C LEU A 80 13.79 -5.94 -1.32
N ASN A 81 13.18 -7.11 -1.08
CA ASN A 81 13.72 -8.09 -0.14
C ASN A 81 14.54 -9.18 -0.82
N ASP A 82 15.60 -8.75 -1.48
CA ASP A 82 16.66 -9.63 -1.97
C ASP A 82 17.69 -9.94 -0.86
N PRO A 83 18.43 -11.06 -0.95
CA PRO A 83 19.46 -11.40 0.04
C PRO A 83 20.46 -10.27 0.30
N ASP A 84 20.89 -9.58 -0.76
CA ASP A 84 21.84 -8.45 -0.68
C ASP A 84 21.23 -7.18 -0.06
N MET A 85 19.90 -7.14 0.09
CA MET A 85 19.16 -6.01 0.64
C MET A 85 18.83 -6.19 2.13
N LYS A 86 19.08 -7.37 2.74
CA LYS A 86 18.67 -7.67 4.11
C LYS A 86 19.15 -6.62 5.13
N ASP A 87 20.45 -6.34 5.14
CA ASP A 87 21.04 -5.37 6.09
C ASP A 87 20.51 -3.95 5.86
N VAL A 88 20.30 -3.59 4.59
CA VAL A 88 19.77 -2.28 4.20
C VAL A 88 18.31 -2.13 4.61
N ASN A 89 17.50 -3.17 4.42
CA ASN A 89 16.09 -3.19 4.83
C ASN A 89 15.97 -3.04 6.36
N GLN A 90 16.79 -3.76 7.13
CA GLN A 90 16.85 -3.62 8.59
C GLN A 90 17.28 -2.21 9.01
N GLU A 91 18.32 -1.65 8.38
CA GLU A 91 18.78 -0.29 8.67
C GLU A 91 17.69 0.74 8.40
N VAL A 92 17.05 0.69 7.23
CA VAL A 92 15.99 1.64 6.83
C VAL A 92 14.83 1.60 7.81
N LEU A 93 14.36 0.41 8.16
CA LEU A 93 13.27 0.23 9.12
C LEU A 93 13.66 0.72 10.52
N THR A 94 14.91 0.51 10.94
CA THR A 94 15.40 0.99 12.24
C THR A 94 15.46 2.52 12.31
N ILE A 95 15.93 3.16 11.23
CA ILE A 95 16.08 4.61 11.17
C ILE A 95 14.70 5.30 11.00
N CYS A 96 13.76 4.66 10.30
CA CYS A 96 12.46 5.22 9.94
C CYS A 96 11.34 4.57 10.75
N SER A 97 11.20 4.88 12.04
CA SER A 97 10.15 4.31 12.90
C SER A 97 8.73 4.85 12.64
N GLY A 98 8.59 5.90 11.83
CA GLY A 98 7.34 6.58 11.53
C GLY A 98 6.49 5.98 10.40
N ILE A 99 6.85 4.79 9.92
CA ILE A 99 6.24 4.15 8.76
C ILE A 99 4.80 3.77 9.09
N VAL A 100 3.90 4.02 8.15
CA VAL A 100 2.47 3.65 8.23
C VAL A 100 2.03 2.74 7.08
N ASN A 101 2.77 2.73 5.98
CA ASN A 101 2.55 1.87 4.82
C ASN A 101 3.88 1.23 4.43
N LEU A 102 3.92 -0.10 4.42
CA LEU A 102 5.10 -0.88 4.12
C LEU A 102 4.79 -1.88 3.00
N VAL A 103 5.58 -1.82 1.93
CA VAL A 103 5.61 -2.84 0.87
C VAL A 103 6.90 -3.61 0.97
N ILE A 104 6.78 -4.93 0.99
CA ILE A 104 7.92 -5.84 0.90
C ILE A 104 7.73 -6.64 -0.38
N ASP A 105 8.58 -6.32 -1.35
CA ASP A 105 8.67 -7.03 -2.62
C ASP A 105 9.55 -8.26 -2.39
N ARG A 106 8.97 -9.46 -2.59
CA ARG A 106 9.51 -10.80 -2.25
C ARG A 106 9.26 -11.27 -0.81
N GLU A 107 9.76 -12.47 -0.51
CA GLU A 107 9.50 -13.22 0.73
C GLU A 107 9.74 -12.37 1.98
N PHE A 108 8.78 -12.34 2.91
CA PHE A 108 8.88 -11.56 4.14
C PHE A 108 9.91 -12.17 5.11
N ASP A 109 10.95 -11.41 5.47
CA ASP A 109 11.91 -11.83 6.49
C ASP A 109 11.35 -11.64 7.91
N ARG A 110 11.17 -12.75 8.64
CA ARG A 110 10.67 -12.74 10.03
C ARG A 110 11.61 -12.01 11.00
N ASP A 111 12.89 -11.88 10.66
CA ASP A 111 13.85 -11.13 11.48
C ASP A 111 13.49 -9.63 11.54
N LEU A 112 12.61 -9.14 10.67
CA LEU A 112 12.09 -7.77 10.71
C LEU A 112 11.00 -7.57 11.77
N LEU A 113 10.34 -8.63 12.24
CA LEU A 113 9.21 -8.53 13.17
C LEU A 113 9.51 -7.71 14.44
N PRO A 114 10.66 -7.87 15.13
CA PRO A 114 10.96 -7.07 16.31
C PRO A 114 11.08 -5.57 16.02
N ILE A 115 11.54 -5.19 14.82
CA ILE A 115 11.66 -3.79 14.39
C ILE A 115 10.25 -3.25 14.10
N LEU A 116 9.46 -4.02 13.37
CA LEU A 116 8.10 -3.65 12.97
C LEU A 116 7.13 -3.53 14.16
N ASP A 117 7.34 -4.26 15.25
CA ASP A 117 6.53 -4.16 16.48
C ASP A 117 6.55 -2.78 17.13
N THR A 118 7.57 -1.98 16.85
CA THR A 118 7.65 -0.61 17.35
C THR A 118 6.88 0.39 16.49
N MET A 119 6.32 -0.05 15.37
CA MET A 119 5.65 0.78 14.38
C MET A 119 4.13 0.67 14.48
N HIS A 120 3.45 1.70 13.95
CA HIS A 120 2.00 1.73 13.85
C HIS A 120 1.55 1.54 12.40
N LEU A 121 1.94 0.40 11.81
CA LEU A 121 1.57 0.08 10.44
C LEU A 121 0.05 0.02 10.29
N ARG A 122 -0.44 0.60 9.19
CA ARG A 122 -1.85 0.57 8.78
C ARG A 122 -2.05 -0.14 7.46
N SER A 123 -1.05 -0.10 6.58
CA SER A 123 -1.03 -0.80 5.30
C SER A 123 0.20 -1.70 5.25
N LEU A 124 -0.01 -2.95 4.85
CA LEU A 124 1.04 -3.92 4.67
C LEU A 124 0.78 -4.71 3.38
N ASP A 125 1.77 -4.67 2.51
CA ASP A 125 1.75 -5.26 1.19
C ASP A 125 2.88 -6.30 1.17
N LEU A 126 2.52 -7.57 0.97
CA LEU A 126 3.44 -8.71 1.09
C LEU A 126 3.37 -9.61 -0.13
N TYR A 127 4.54 -10.05 -0.56
CA TYR A 127 4.64 -11.17 -1.48
C TYR A 127 4.45 -12.49 -0.72
N ILE A 128 3.56 -13.34 -1.23
CA ILE A 128 3.38 -14.71 -0.73
C ILE A 128 4.33 -15.64 -1.49
N PRO A 129 5.29 -16.29 -0.81
CA PRO A 129 6.01 -17.38 -1.44
C PRO A 129 5.09 -18.59 -1.67
N PRO A 130 5.34 -19.41 -2.71
CA PRO A 130 4.54 -20.60 -3.04
C PRO A 130 4.40 -21.63 -1.91
N MET A 131 5.28 -21.60 -0.90
CA MET A 131 5.26 -22.51 0.24
C MET A 131 4.91 -21.73 1.51
N GLY A 132 3.70 -21.93 2.05
CA GLY A 132 3.11 -21.21 3.19
C GLY A 132 3.82 -21.30 4.56
N SER A 133 5.14 -21.43 4.60
CA SER A 133 5.97 -21.48 5.81
C SER A 133 5.85 -20.21 6.66
N LEU A 134 5.72 -19.04 6.02
CA LEU A 134 5.58 -17.75 6.69
C LEU A 134 4.23 -17.58 7.39
N TRP A 135 3.20 -18.29 6.95
CA TRP A 135 1.82 -18.14 7.46
C TRP A 135 1.39 -19.25 8.42
N ALA A 136 2.38 -19.86 9.07
CA ALA A 136 2.15 -20.71 10.23
C ALA A 136 1.26 -19.99 11.27
N HIS A 137 0.53 -20.78 12.06
CA HIS A 137 -0.49 -20.34 13.04
C HIS A 137 -0.13 -19.14 13.93
N SER A 138 1.16 -18.90 14.17
CA SER A 138 1.64 -17.85 15.07
C SER A 138 1.79 -16.47 14.41
N THR A 139 2.04 -16.37 13.10
CA THR A 139 2.46 -15.09 12.50
C THR A 139 1.34 -14.04 12.48
N LEU A 140 0.11 -14.40 12.09
CA LEU A 140 -1.03 -13.45 12.09
C LEU A 140 -1.51 -13.05 13.49
N LYS A 141 -1.05 -13.74 14.55
CA LYS A 141 -1.34 -13.36 15.93
C LYS A 141 -0.36 -12.32 16.48
N HIS A 142 0.64 -11.95 15.68
CA HIS A 142 1.63 -10.96 16.07
C HIS A 142 0.97 -9.58 16.25
N PRO A 143 1.35 -8.80 17.28
CA PRO A 143 0.76 -7.48 17.55
C PRO A 143 0.81 -6.53 16.35
N LEU A 144 1.85 -6.64 15.52
CA LEU A 144 1.99 -5.93 14.25
C LEU A 144 0.70 -5.91 13.40
N PHE A 145 -0.05 -7.01 13.36
CA PHE A 145 -1.23 -7.13 12.50
C PHE A 145 -2.51 -6.50 13.11
N PHE A 146 -2.49 -6.09 14.39
CA PHE A 146 -3.70 -5.62 15.06
C PHE A 146 -4.16 -4.23 14.61
N SER A 147 -3.23 -3.40 14.09
CA SER A 147 -3.54 -2.08 13.54
C SER A 147 -3.66 -2.08 12.01
N ILE A 148 -3.46 -3.22 11.35
CA ILE A 148 -3.48 -3.31 9.89
C ILE A 148 -4.93 -3.17 9.41
N THR A 149 -5.14 -2.14 8.61
CA THR A 149 -6.42 -1.82 7.95
C THR A 149 -6.44 -2.28 6.51
N HIS A 150 -5.29 -2.20 5.83
CA HIS A 150 -5.10 -2.58 4.44
C HIS A 150 -4.05 -3.69 4.37
N LEU A 151 -4.43 -4.83 3.84
CA LEU A 151 -3.56 -5.97 3.68
C LEU A 151 -3.61 -6.42 2.22
N SER A 152 -2.46 -6.42 1.55
CA SER A 152 -2.32 -6.94 0.20
C SER A 152 -1.43 -8.16 0.20
N PHE A 153 -1.87 -9.17 -0.53
CA PHE A 153 -1.07 -10.32 -0.86
C PHE A 153 -0.95 -10.46 -2.36
N TYR A 154 0.28 -10.61 -2.84
CA TYR A 154 0.57 -10.83 -4.24
C TYR A 154 1.48 -12.03 -4.43
N GLN A 155 1.22 -12.77 -5.49
CA GLN A 155 2.05 -13.86 -5.96
C GLN A 155 2.43 -13.56 -7.41
N ASN A 156 3.66 -13.91 -7.77
CA ASN A 156 4.14 -13.82 -9.14
C ASN A 156 4.03 -15.22 -9.77
N HIS A 157 3.27 -15.33 -10.86
CA HIS A 157 3.04 -16.60 -11.56
C HIS A 157 4.33 -17.29 -12.03
N ALA A 158 5.44 -16.54 -12.17
CA ALA A 158 6.72 -17.10 -12.59
C ALA A 158 7.38 -18.01 -11.54
N ASP A 159 6.98 -17.94 -10.27
CA ASP A 159 7.79 -18.43 -9.14
C ASP A 159 7.42 -19.83 -8.63
N GLY A 160 6.48 -20.56 -9.26
CA GLY A 160 6.30 -21.99 -8.95
C GLY A 160 4.88 -22.52 -9.06
N PRO A 161 4.67 -23.80 -8.66
CA PRO A 161 3.42 -24.52 -8.86
C PRO A 161 2.24 -23.90 -8.12
N GLU A 162 1.04 -24.21 -8.61
CA GLU A 162 -0.26 -23.77 -8.08
C GLU A 162 -0.27 -23.70 -6.55
N PRO A 163 -0.82 -22.61 -5.96
CA PRO A 163 -0.90 -22.48 -4.53
C PRO A 163 -1.64 -23.69 -3.95
N SER A 164 -0.92 -24.50 -3.16
CA SER A 164 -1.57 -25.50 -2.33
C SER A 164 -2.62 -24.78 -1.50
N LYS A 165 -3.87 -25.29 -1.50
CA LYS A 165 -5.01 -24.75 -0.75
C LYS A 165 -4.54 -24.09 0.54
N TRP A 166 -4.54 -22.76 0.54
CA TRP A 166 -4.21 -22.02 1.73
C TRP A 166 -5.39 -22.22 2.68
N ASP A 167 -5.31 -23.11 3.65
CA ASP A 167 -6.48 -23.43 4.49
C ASP A 167 -6.67 -22.45 5.68
N ASN A 168 -5.91 -21.35 5.72
CA ASN A 168 -5.76 -20.50 6.90
C ASN A 168 -6.49 -19.14 6.83
N TRP A 169 -7.43 -18.95 5.91
CA TRP A 169 -8.10 -17.66 5.70
C TRP A 169 -8.97 -17.20 6.86
N SER A 170 -9.51 -18.15 7.63
CA SER A 170 -10.28 -17.85 8.84
C SER A 170 -9.49 -17.02 9.87
N ARG A 171 -8.16 -16.98 9.74
CA ARG A 171 -7.32 -16.13 10.58
C ARG A 171 -7.30 -14.68 10.15
N LEU A 172 -7.59 -14.35 8.89
CA LEU A 172 -7.79 -12.95 8.48
C LEU A 172 -8.98 -12.35 9.21
N ALA A 173 -10.01 -13.15 9.50
CA ALA A 173 -11.14 -12.73 10.31
C ALA A 173 -10.77 -12.40 11.77
N ALA A 174 -9.60 -12.84 12.24
CA ALA A 174 -9.08 -12.50 13.57
C ALA A 174 -8.35 -11.16 13.59
N LEU A 175 -8.10 -10.51 12.44
CA LEU A 175 -7.48 -9.20 12.39
C LEU A 175 -8.52 -8.12 12.70
N PRO A 176 -8.45 -7.46 13.87
CA PRO A 176 -9.56 -6.67 14.39
C PRO A 176 -9.80 -5.36 13.62
N ALA A 177 -8.77 -4.82 12.97
CA ALA A 177 -8.82 -3.57 12.24
C ALA A 177 -8.92 -3.75 10.71
N LEU A 178 -8.90 -4.98 10.21
CA LEU A 178 -8.84 -5.24 8.78
C LEU A 178 -10.14 -4.81 8.10
N THR A 179 -10.01 -3.85 7.17
CA THR A 179 -11.14 -3.30 6.39
C THR A 179 -10.95 -3.48 4.89
N HIS A 180 -9.69 -3.62 4.45
CA HIS A 180 -9.30 -3.67 3.05
C HIS A 180 -8.40 -4.90 2.83
N LEU A 181 -8.84 -5.80 1.95
CA LEU A 181 -8.10 -7.01 1.61
C LEU A 181 -7.89 -7.08 0.09
N CYS A 182 -6.64 -7.21 -0.33
CA CYS A 182 -6.26 -7.34 -1.73
C CYS A 182 -5.51 -8.65 -1.93
N LEU A 183 -5.86 -9.38 -2.97
CA LEU A 183 -5.28 -10.69 -3.29
C LEU A 183 -4.98 -10.75 -4.80
N SER A 184 -3.92 -11.45 -5.20
CA SER A 184 -3.74 -11.82 -6.60
C SER A 184 -4.77 -12.87 -7.05
N GLU A 185 -4.99 -13.00 -8.35
CA GLU A 185 -5.92 -13.97 -8.96
C GLU A 185 -5.75 -15.39 -8.39
N ASP A 186 -4.52 -15.90 -8.33
CA ASP A 186 -4.20 -17.27 -7.90
C ASP A 186 -4.75 -17.67 -6.52
N ILE A 187 -4.90 -16.70 -5.64
CA ILE A 187 -5.31 -16.89 -4.25
C ILE A 187 -6.69 -16.30 -3.97
N SER A 188 -7.38 -15.80 -4.99
CA SER A 188 -8.67 -15.11 -4.84
C SER A 188 -9.86 -16.07 -4.70
N SER A 189 -9.65 -17.38 -4.87
CA SER A 189 -10.66 -18.44 -4.67
C SER A 189 -11.28 -18.49 -3.27
N ILE A 190 -10.71 -17.71 -2.36
CA ILE A 190 -10.92 -17.72 -0.92
C ILE A 190 -11.92 -16.65 -0.49
N PHE A 191 -12.18 -15.71 -1.39
CA PHE A 191 -12.98 -14.54 -1.08
C PHE A 191 -14.38 -14.92 -0.61
N PRO A 192 -15.05 -15.99 -1.11
CA PRO A 192 -16.33 -16.41 -0.56
C PRO A 192 -16.28 -16.63 0.97
N GLU A 193 -15.28 -17.35 1.48
CA GLU A 193 -15.08 -17.59 2.89
C GLU A 193 -14.61 -16.34 3.64
N ALA A 194 -13.61 -15.64 3.09
CA ALA A 194 -13.06 -14.43 3.71
C ALA A 194 -14.13 -13.34 3.88
N LEU A 195 -14.98 -13.13 2.88
CA LEU A 195 -16.09 -12.19 2.94
C LEU A 195 -17.13 -12.62 3.98
N LYS A 196 -17.42 -13.92 4.08
CA LYS A 196 -18.38 -14.45 5.07
C LYS A 196 -17.88 -14.27 6.52
N GLU A 197 -16.59 -14.51 6.77
CA GLU A 197 -16.02 -14.51 8.11
C GLU A 197 -15.52 -13.13 8.55
N CYS A 198 -14.93 -12.36 7.64
CA CYS A 198 -14.39 -11.02 7.92
C CYS A 198 -15.50 -9.96 7.77
N ARG A 199 -16.36 -9.85 8.79
CA ARG A 199 -17.48 -8.88 8.81
C ARG A 199 -17.03 -7.43 8.78
N GLY A 200 -15.80 -7.15 9.23
CA GLY A 200 -15.20 -5.81 9.20
C GLY A 200 -14.71 -5.36 7.83
N LEU A 201 -14.61 -6.26 6.84
CA LEU A 201 -14.19 -5.87 5.50
C LEU A 201 -15.20 -4.89 4.88
N VAL A 202 -14.67 -3.81 4.35
CA VAL A 202 -15.34 -2.78 3.57
C VAL A 202 -15.13 -3.01 2.09
N LEU A 203 -13.92 -3.48 1.72
CA LEU A 203 -13.47 -3.69 0.35
C LEU A 203 -12.61 -4.96 0.26
N ALA A 204 -12.87 -5.77 -0.76
CA ALA A 204 -12.11 -6.95 -1.14
C ALA A 204 -11.75 -6.85 -2.62
N VAL A 205 -10.46 -6.90 -2.96
CA VAL A 205 -9.95 -6.67 -4.32
C VAL A 205 -9.20 -7.90 -4.83
N THR A 206 -9.56 -8.40 -6.00
CA THR A 206 -8.68 -9.26 -6.80
C THR A 206 -7.90 -8.40 -7.79
N LEU A 207 -6.57 -8.50 -7.78
CA LEU A 207 -5.70 -7.87 -8.78
C LEU A 207 -5.32 -8.84 -9.89
N PHE A 208 -5.47 -8.37 -11.12
CA PHE A 208 -5.00 -8.98 -12.36
C PHE A 208 -3.84 -8.15 -12.92
N TRP A 209 -2.75 -8.81 -13.32
CA TRP A 209 -1.53 -8.15 -13.74
C TRP A 209 -1.53 -7.84 -15.23
N THR A 210 -2.26 -8.62 -16.04
CA THR A 210 -2.30 -8.44 -17.49
C THR A 210 -3.71 -8.22 -18.03
N ARG A 211 -3.79 -7.48 -19.14
CA ARG A 211 -5.04 -7.30 -19.90
C ARG A 211 -5.54 -8.60 -20.52
N VAL A 212 -4.68 -9.60 -20.69
CA VAL A 212 -5.08 -10.91 -21.21
C VAL A 212 -5.91 -11.62 -20.15
N GLU A 213 -5.46 -11.60 -18.90
CA GLU A 213 -6.21 -12.17 -17.77
C GLU A 213 -7.51 -11.40 -17.49
N ALA A 214 -7.53 -10.08 -17.73
CA ALA A 214 -8.73 -9.25 -17.60
C ALA A 214 -9.95 -9.76 -18.37
N ARG A 215 -9.74 -10.35 -19.57
CA ARG A 215 -10.84 -10.93 -20.36
C ARG A 215 -11.49 -12.11 -19.66
N SER A 216 -10.76 -12.75 -18.76
CA SER A 216 -11.22 -13.83 -17.90
C SER A 216 -11.85 -13.33 -16.60
N ALA A 217 -11.74 -12.04 -16.24
CA ALA A 217 -12.27 -11.51 -14.99
C ALA A 217 -13.78 -11.79 -14.80
N ASN A 218 -14.58 -11.68 -15.87
CA ASN A 218 -16.00 -12.04 -15.80
C ASN A 218 -16.21 -13.54 -15.57
N ALA A 219 -15.47 -14.40 -16.27
CA ALA A 219 -15.54 -15.84 -16.06
C ALA A 219 -15.10 -16.22 -14.63
N PHE A 220 -14.04 -15.59 -14.15
CA PHE A 220 -13.51 -15.74 -12.80
C PHE A 220 -14.53 -15.38 -11.73
N VAL A 221 -15.19 -14.21 -11.83
CA VAL A 221 -16.24 -13.80 -10.90
C VAL A 221 -17.41 -14.80 -10.91
N GLN A 222 -17.81 -15.28 -12.08
CA GLN A 222 -18.89 -16.27 -12.21
C GLN A 222 -18.50 -17.62 -11.62
N GLU A 223 -17.26 -18.06 -11.81
CA GLU A 223 -16.72 -19.29 -11.24
C GLU A 223 -16.71 -19.24 -9.70
N LEU A 224 -16.32 -18.12 -9.11
CA LEU A 224 -16.35 -17.94 -7.67
C LEU A 224 -17.75 -17.75 -7.08
N ALA A 225 -18.76 -17.53 -7.93
CA ALA A 225 -20.14 -17.26 -7.54
C ALA A 225 -20.27 -16.15 -6.47
N ILE A 226 -19.38 -15.15 -6.50
CA ILE A 226 -19.37 -14.07 -5.51
C ILE A 226 -20.47 -13.05 -5.86
N THR A 227 -21.34 -12.80 -4.89
CA THR A 227 -22.42 -11.78 -5.00
C THR A 227 -22.26 -10.65 -3.98
N ASP A 228 -21.17 -10.65 -3.21
CA ASP A 228 -20.94 -9.68 -2.15
C ASP A 228 -20.63 -8.29 -2.71
N ALA A 229 -21.38 -7.28 -2.25
CA ALA A 229 -21.24 -5.90 -2.70
C ALA A 229 -19.91 -5.24 -2.29
N ARG A 230 -19.05 -5.90 -1.50
CA ARG A 230 -17.70 -5.46 -1.14
C ARG A 230 -16.62 -5.96 -2.09
N PHE A 231 -16.93 -6.93 -2.94
CA PHE A 231 -15.96 -7.55 -3.83
C PHE A 231 -15.76 -6.72 -5.12
N PHE A 232 -14.52 -6.58 -5.54
CA PHE A 232 -14.09 -5.82 -6.70
C PHE A 232 -12.93 -6.55 -7.40
N VAL A 233 -12.89 -6.46 -8.71
CA VAL A 233 -11.84 -6.99 -9.55
C VAL A 233 -11.18 -5.82 -10.27
N MET A 234 -9.86 -5.76 -10.23
CA MET A 234 -9.11 -4.71 -10.87
C MET A 234 -7.96 -5.26 -11.71
N VAL A 235 -7.82 -4.68 -12.89
CA VAL A 235 -6.72 -4.94 -13.80
C VAL A 235 -5.74 -3.79 -13.64
N THR A 236 -4.54 -4.08 -13.16
CA THR A 236 -3.46 -3.10 -13.05
C THR A 236 -2.37 -3.47 -14.04
N PRO A 237 -2.39 -2.90 -15.27
CA PRO A 237 -1.32 -3.12 -16.24
C PRO A 237 0.00 -2.48 -15.80
N ASN A 238 -0.03 -1.65 -14.76
CA ASN A 238 1.14 -1.09 -14.12
C ASN A 238 1.72 -2.09 -13.12
N ALA A 239 3.05 -2.13 -13.03
CA ALA A 239 3.73 -2.80 -11.93
C ALA A 239 3.23 -2.24 -10.59
N ILE A 240 3.05 -3.11 -9.59
CA ILE A 240 2.62 -2.75 -8.22
C ILE A 240 3.38 -1.55 -7.66
N THR A 241 4.68 -1.45 -7.95
CA THR A 241 5.54 -0.33 -7.54
C THR A 241 5.03 1.02 -8.05
N LYS A 242 4.46 1.09 -9.25
CA LYS A 242 3.91 2.34 -9.81
C LYS A 242 2.61 2.74 -9.11
N GLU A 243 1.71 1.79 -8.88
CA GLU A 243 0.46 2.04 -8.15
C GLU A 243 0.75 2.48 -6.72
N TRP A 244 1.66 1.78 -6.05
CA TRP A 244 2.13 2.17 -4.72
C TRP A 244 2.74 3.57 -4.73
N GLN A 245 3.61 3.90 -5.70
CA GLN A 245 4.20 5.24 -5.80
C GLN A 245 3.15 6.31 -6.03
N LEU A 246 2.06 6.01 -6.74
CA LEU A 246 0.97 6.95 -6.96
C LEU A 246 0.25 7.25 -5.65
N GLY A 247 -0.15 6.22 -4.90
CA GLY A 247 -0.82 6.36 -3.60
C GLY A 247 0.07 7.01 -2.54
N ALA A 248 1.32 6.56 -2.41
CA ALA A 248 2.32 7.12 -1.49
C ALA A 248 2.63 8.61 -1.76
N ARG A 249 2.28 9.11 -2.95
CA ARG A 249 2.43 10.51 -3.34
C ARG A 249 1.14 11.32 -3.28
N GLY A 250 0.05 10.75 -2.78
CA GLY A 250 -1.25 11.39 -2.66
C GLY A 250 -2.06 11.40 -3.96
N GLY A 251 -1.70 10.57 -4.94
CA GLY A 251 -2.53 10.31 -6.10
C GLY A 251 -3.56 9.21 -5.84
N ASP A 252 -4.43 8.98 -6.83
CA ASP A 252 -5.44 7.92 -6.79
C ASP A 252 -4.78 6.57 -7.12
N ASP A 253 -4.36 5.80 -6.12
CA ASP A 253 -3.93 4.41 -6.31
C ASP A 253 -5.11 3.45 -6.56
N PHE A 254 -4.81 2.16 -6.72
CA PHE A 254 -5.83 1.15 -6.94
C PHE A 254 -6.85 1.05 -5.79
N TRP A 255 -6.46 1.35 -4.55
CA TRP A 255 -7.38 1.35 -3.40
C TRP A 255 -8.41 2.45 -3.53
N VAL A 256 -7.97 3.68 -3.80
CA VAL A 256 -8.88 4.82 -3.99
C VAL A 256 -9.83 4.58 -5.17
N ARG A 257 -9.33 3.99 -6.27
CA ARG A 257 -10.16 3.65 -7.44
C ARG A 257 -11.19 2.57 -7.10
N ALA A 258 -10.80 1.54 -6.35
CA ALA A 258 -11.68 0.47 -5.90
C ALA A 258 -12.77 0.97 -4.93
N GLU A 259 -12.42 1.81 -3.95
CA GLU A 259 -13.39 2.41 -3.02
C GLU A 259 -14.42 3.27 -3.75
N ARG A 260 -13.97 4.09 -4.70
CA ARG A 260 -14.85 4.91 -5.55
C ARG A 260 -15.81 4.04 -6.34
N PHE A 261 -15.32 2.97 -6.97
CA PHE A 261 -16.14 2.02 -7.71
C PHE A 261 -17.22 1.40 -6.82
N ILE A 262 -16.83 0.86 -5.66
CA ILE A 262 -17.78 0.22 -4.72
C ILE A 262 -18.80 1.22 -4.18
N THR A 263 -18.39 2.46 -3.91
CA THR A 263 -19.30 3.53 -3.48
C THR A 263 -20.36 3.81 -4.55
N ARG A 264 -19.94 3.99 -5.80
CA ARG A 264 -20.85 4.22 -6.94
C ARG A 264 -21.78 3.03 -7.20
N ARG A 265 -21.26 1.81 -7.07
CA ARG A 265 -22.06 0.58 -7.18
C ARG A 265 -23.11 0.47 -6.08
N ARG A 266 -22.77 0.79 -4.82
CA ARG A 266 -23.74 0.84 -3.71
C ARG A 266 -24.81 1.91 -3.90
N ALA A 267 -24.45 3.04 -4.53
CA ALA A 267 -25.39 4.09 -4.88
C ALA A 267 -26.29 3.74 -6.08
N GLY A 268 -26.02 2.63 -6.79
CA GLY A 268 -26.78 2.20 -7.96
C GLY A 268 -26.38 2.91 -9.26
N GLU A 269 -25.27 3.64 -9.26
CA GLU A 269 -24.70 4.28 -10.47
C GLU A 269 -24.02 3.26 -11.40
N ILE A 270 -23.59 2.13 -10.83
CA ILE A 270 -22.97 1.00 -11.54
C ILE A 270 -23.85 -0.22 -11.30
N GLU A 271 -24.03 -1.04 -12.34
CA GLU A 271 -24.82 -2.27 -12.24
C GLU A 271 -24.27 -3.20 -11.14
N LYS A 272 -25.15 -3.80 -10.33
CA LYS A 272 -24.74 -4.65 -9.19
C LYS A 272 -23.93 -5.88 -9.61
N THR A 273 -24.12 -6.33 -10.85
CA THR A 273 -23.42 -7.45 -11.48
C THR A 273 -22.06 -7.06 -12.07
N CYS A 274 -21.75 -5.76 -12.09
CA CYS A 274 -20.44 -5.28 -12.53
C CYS A 274 -19.45 -5.31 -11.36
N TYR A 275 -18.36 -6.06 -11.54
CA TYR A 275 -17.31 -6.23 -10.54
C TYR A 275 -15.97 -5.67 -10.98
N PHE A 276 -15.84 -5.22 -12.23
CA PHE A 276 -14.56 -4.77 -12.79
C PHE A 276 -14.62 -3.33 -13.28
N LEU A 277 -13.49 -2.63 -13.18
CA LEU A 277 -13.26 -1.33 -13.80
C LEU A 277 -12.24 -1.51 -14.92
N ASP A 278 -12.62 -1.21 -16.17
CA ASP A 278 -11.64 -1.09 -17.24
C ASP A 278 -10.92 0.25 -17.10
N GLU A 279 -9.59 0.26 -17.02
CA GLU A 279 -8.80 1.51 -16.90
C GLU A 279 -8.99 2.45 -18.08
N THR A 280 -9.60 2.01 -19.19
CA THR A 280 -9.95 2.90 -20.30
C THR A 280 -11.09 3.87 -20.01
N ASP A 281 -11.82 3.67 -18.89
CA ASP A 281 -12.94 4.53 -18.48
C ASP A 281 -12.56 5.65 -17.49
N SER A 282 -11.26 5.81 -17.15
CA SER A 282 -10.76 6.83 -16.20
C SER A 282 -10.05 8.01 -16.85
#